data_AF-A0AAV4UVX0-F1
#
_entry.id   AF-A0AAV4UVX0-F1
#
_cell.length_a   1.000
_cell.length_b   1.000
_cell.length_c   1.000
_cell.angle_alpha   90.00
_cell.angle_beta   90.00
_cell.angle_gamma   90.00
#
_symmetry.space_group_name_H-M   'P 1'
#
loop_
_entity.id
_entity.type
_entity.pdbx_description
1 polymer ?
#
loop_
_entity_poly.entity_id
_entity_poly.type
_entity_poly.pdbx_seq_one_letter_code
_entity_poly.pdbx_strand_id
1 'polypeptide(L)'
;MEDVTVQDNRVSVANLWIVSKRFQNFDIKKKGSSIVFKSKKYHFDVIWDNVQNAKIVISKCLMDQVVGLCGLYNKQVEDDRTTPDGSLVKSNQDFGNSWSIGPADRCSPPACEEYYMREAITTCEYLL
;
A
#
# COMPACT_ATOMS: atom_id res chain seq x y z
N MET A 1 -4.47 15.46 -10.12
CA MET A 1 -3.89 14.29 -10.81
C MET A 1 -4.49 14.20 -12.19
N GLU A 2 -3.73 14.60 -13.20
CA GLU A 2 -4.17 14.71 -14.60
C GLU A 2 -3.67 13.54 -15.45
N ASP A 3 -2.51 12.99 -15.09
CA ASP A 3 -1.89 11.85 -15.75
C ASP A 3 -1.39 10.82 -14.73
N VAL A 4 -1.16 9.60 -15.20
CA VAL A 4 -0.46 8.52 -14.47
C VAL A 4 0.58 7.86 -15.35
N THR A 5 1.61 7.29 -14.71
CA THR A 5 2.62 6.48 -15.40
C THR A 5 2.25 5.00 -15.30
N VAL A 6 2.18 4.30 -16.44
CA VAL A 6 1.94 2.86 -16.52
C VAL A 6 3.04 2.25 -17.37
N GLN A 7 3.90 1.40 -16.78
CA GLN A 7 5.07 0.81 -17.47
C GLN A 7 5.86 1.88 -18.25
N ASP A 8 6.29 2.94 -17.55
CA ASP A 8 7.03 4.09 -18.09
C ASP A 8 6.29 4.96 -19.13
N ASN A 9 5.03 4.66 -19.43
CA ASN A 9 4.22 5.45 -20.33
C ASN A 9 3.28 6.38 -19.56
N ARG A 10 3.35 7.69 -19.84
CA ARG A 10 2.41 8.67 -19.29
C ARG A 10 1.07 8.55 -20.00
N VAL A 11 0.01 8.32 -19.24
CA VAL A 11 -1.36 8.15 -19.70
C VAL A 11 -2.24 9.18 -19.02
N SER A 12 -2.95 9.98 -19.81
CA SER A 12 -3.95 10.88 -19.25
C SER A 12 -5.02 10.10 -18.53
N VAL A 13 -5.46 10.62 -17.38
CA VAL A 13 -6.51 9.99 -16.59
C VAL A 13 -7.82 9.89 -17.35
N ALA A 14 -8.06 10.79 -18.33
CA ALA A 14 -9.19 10.69 -19.25
C ALA A 14 -9.14 9.42 -20.14
N ASN A 15 -7.95 8.86 -20.33
CA ASN A 15 -7.68 7.71 -21.19
C ASN A 15 -7.47 6.40 -20.42
N LEU A 16 -7.78 6.34 -19.13
CA LEU A 16 -7.65 5.11 -18.33
C LEU A 16 -8.45 3.93 -18.91
N TRP A 17 -9.53 4.19 -19.64
CA TRP A 17 -10.30 3.15 -20.33
C TRP A 17 -9.45 2.36 -21.35
N ILE A 18 -8.41 2.97 -21.96
CA ILE A 18 -7.47 2.28 -22.85
C ILE A 18 -6.64 1.27 -22.05
N VAL A 19 -6.20 1.68 -20.86
CA VAL A 19 -5.45 0.84 -19.93
C VAL A 19 -6.32 -0.32 -19.47
N SER A 20 -7.58 -0.08 -19.10
CA SER A 20 -8.53 -1.14 -18.75
C SER A 20 -8.75 -2.15 -19.89
N LYS A 21 -8.78 -1.70 -21.15
CA LYS A 21 -8.87 -2.60 -22.32
C LYS A 21 -7.63 -3.47 -22.48
N ARG A 22 -6.44 -2.92 -22.19
CA ARG A 22 -5.16 -3.66 -22.25
C ARG A 22 -5.04 -4.66 -21.10
N PHE A 23 -5.45 -4.28 -19.90
CA PHE A 23 -5.40 -5.10 -18.69
C PHE A 23 -6.81 -5.60 -18.33
N GLN A 24 -7.35 -6.52 -19.14
CA GLN A 24 -8.77 -6.95 -19.08
C GLN A 24 -9.26 -7.46 -17.71
N ASN A 25 -8.35 -7.85 -16.81
CA ASN A 25 -8.67 -8.28 -15.45
C ASN A 25 -8.80 -7.13 -14.45
N PHE A 26 -8.59 -5.89 -14.90
CA PHE A 26 -8.65 -4.67 -14.11
C PHE A 26 -9.53 -3.62 -14.78
N ASP A 27 -10.51 -3.11 -14.03
CA ASP A 27 -11.24 -1.88 -14.37
C ASP A 27 -10.57 -0.71 -13.65
N ILE A 28 -9.94 0.18 -14.42
CA ILE A 28 -9.15 1.30 -13.89
C ILE A 28 -9.90 2.60 -14.15
N LYS A 29 -10.23 3.32 -13.07
CA LYS A 29 -11.04 4.56 -13.13
C LYS A 29 -10.59 5.58 -12.10
N LYS A 30 -10.74 6.86 -12.42
CA LYS A 30 -10.68 7.94 -11.42
C LYS A 30 -11.99 8.02 -10.65
N LYS A 31 -11.90 8.08 -9.33
CA LYS A 31 -13.02 8.35 -8.41
C LYS A 31 -12.59 9.43 -7.42
N GLY A 32 -13.17 10.63 -7.52
CA GLY A 32 -12.73 11.77 -6.72
C GLY A 32 -11.27 12.12 -7.01
N SER A 33 -10.44 12.19 -5.96
CA SER A 33 -8.99 12.40 -6.04
C SER A 33 -8.17 11.11 -6.19
N SER A 34 -8.81 9.94 -6.18
CA SER A 34 -8.14 8.64 -6.26
C SER A 34 -8.29 7.98 -7.63
N ILE A 35 -7.35 7.10 -7.95
CA ILE A 35 -7.48 6.10 -9.01
C ILE A 35 -7.76 4.76 -8.34
N VAL A 36 -8.73 4.05 -8.91
CA VAL A 36 -9.19 2.76 -8.42
C VAL A 36 -8.92 1.73 -9.50
N PHE A 37 -8.17 0.69 -9.15
CA PHE A 37 -7.92 -0.50 -9.94
C PHE A 37 -8.78 -1.61 -9.36
N LYS A 38 -9.86 -2.01 -10.04
CA LYS A 38 -10.76 -3.05 -9.54
C LYS A 38 -10.53 -4.37 -10.24
N SER A 39 -10.37 -5.47 -9.49
CA SER A 39 -10.28 -6.81 -10.06
C SER A 39 -11.29 -7.77 -9.45
N LYS A 40 -12.32 -8.11 -10.23
CA LYS A 40 -13.24 -9.20 -9.86
C LYS A 40 -12.57 -10.57 -9.97
N LYS A 41 -11.62 -10.74 -10.89
CA LYS A 41 -10.92 -12.00 -11.12
C LYS A 41 -9.98 -12.36 -9.96
N TYR A 42 -9.25 -11.37 -9.45
CA TYR A 42 -8.30 -11.58 -8.36
C TYR A 42 -8.86 -11.22 -6.98
N HIS A 43 -10.12 -10.78 -6.93
CA HIS A 43 -10.84 -10.48 -5.70
C HIS A 43 -10.19 -9.39 -4.83
N PHE A 44 -9.45 -8.46 -5.46
CA PHE A 44 -8.92 -7.29 -4.80
C PHE A 44 -9.06 -6.02 -5.64
N ASP A 45 -9.18 -4.90 -4.95
CA ASP A 45 -9.13 -3.54 -5.51
C ASP A 45 -7.94 -2.80 -4.90
N VAL A 46 -7.29 -1.94 -5.68
CA VAL A 46 -6.28 -0.98 -5.21
C VAL A 46 -6.82 0.43 -5.39
N ILE A 47 -6.76 1.24 -4.33
CA ILE A 47 -7.13 2.65 -4.34
C ILE A 47 -5.86 3.43 -4.05
N TRP A 48 -5.48 4.30 -4.99
CA TRP A 48 -4.31 5.15 -4.87
C TRP A 48 -4.73 6.61 -4.99
N ASP A 49 -4.45 7.42 -3.98
CA ASP A 49 -4.84 8.82 -3.94
C ASP A 49 -3.73 9.79 -4.36
N ASN A 50 -4.09 11.07 -4.44
CA ASN A 50 -3.19 12.14 -4.87
C ASN A 50 -2.19 12.59 -3.78
N VAL A 51 -2.24 12.00 -2.59
CA VAL A 51 -1.28 12.24 -1.50
C VAL A 51 -0.48 10.98 -1.17
N GLN A 52 -0.44 10.04 -2.12
CA GLN A 52 0.37 8.81 -2.09
C GLN A 52 -0.11 7.73 -1.10
N ASN A 53 -1.33 7.82 -0.57
CA ASN A 53 -1.89 6.69 0.17
C ASN A 53 -2.30 5.57 -0.79
N ALA A 54 -1.89 4.35 -0.46
CA ALA A 54 -2.36 3.13 -1.11
C ALA A 54 -3.26 2.35 -0.14
N LYS A 55 -4.45 1.99 -0.59
CA LYS A 55 -5.38 1.12 0.14
C LYS A 55 -5.71 -0.10 -0.71
N ILE A 56 -5.53 -1.28 -0.14
CA ILE A 56 -5.92 -2.55 -0.75
C ILE A 56 -7.24 -2.98 -0.11
N VAL A 57 -8.22 -3.34 -0.93
CA VAL A 57 -9.50 -3.91 -0.47
C VAL A 57 -9.60 -5.31 -1.03
N ILE A 58 -9.67 -6.31 -0.15
CA ILE A 58 -9.75 -7.72 -0.53
C ILE A 58 -11.11 -8.31 -0.16
N SER A 59 -11.57 -9.29 -0.94
CA SER A 59 -12.77 -10.06 -0.65
C SER A 59 -12.52 -11.06 0.48
N LYS A 60 -13.59 -11.44 1.19
CA LYS A 60 -13.58 -12.51 2.19
C LYS A 60 -13.07 -13.85 1.67
N CYS A 61 -13.17 -14.11 0.36
CA CYS A 61 -12.63 -15.36 -0.22
C CYS A 61 -11.10 -15.47 -0.14
N LEU A 62 -10.39 -14.37 0.19
CA LEU A 62 -8.95 -14.35 0.41
C LEU A 62 -8.56 -14.47 1.89
N MET A 63 -9.53 -14.73 2.79
CA MET A 63 -9.27 -15.04 4.20
C MET A 63 -8.31 -16.21 4.30
N ASP A 64 -7.30 -16.08 5.17
CA ASP A 64 -6.24 -17.08 5.38
C ASP A 64 -5.38 -17.38 4.13
N GLN A 65 -5.43 -16.54 3.09
CA GLN A 65 -4.69 -16.76 1.82
C GLN A 65 -3.70 -15.64 1.48
N VAL A 66 -3.56 -14.64 2.34
CA VAL A 66 -2.67 -13.50 2.13
C VAL A 66 -1.72 -13.35 3.30
N VAL A 67 -0.51 -12.88 3.01
CA VAL A 67 0.53 -12.57 3.98
C VAL A 67 1.26 -11.32 3.52
N GLY A 68 1.77 -10.53 4.46
CA GLY A 68 2.56 -9.34 4.16
C GLY A 68 2.44 -8.27 5.23
N LEU A 69 2.84 -7.04 4.89
CA LEU A 69 2.75 -5.88 5.77
C LEU A 69 1.32 -5.51 6.20
N CYS A 70 0.30 -6.02 5.50
CA CYS A 70 -1.11 -5.85 5.88
C CYS A 70 -1.63 -6.99 6.79
N GLY A 71 -0.76 -7.86 7.30
CA GLY A 71 -1.11 -8.96 8.19
C GLY A 71 -1.53 -10.25 7.48
N LEU A 72 -2.20 -11.13 8.21
CA LEU A 72 -2.57 -12.48 7.75
C LEU A 72 -4.03 -12.58 7.27
N TYR A 73 -4.85 -11.55 7.51
CA TYR A 73 -6.28 -11.52 7.18
C TYR A 73 -7.05 -12.76 7.68
N ASN A 74 -6.73 -13.22 8.88
CA ASN A 74 -7.32 -14.40 9.56
C ASN A 74 -8.23 -14.03 10.75
N LYS A 75 -8.49 -12.72 10.94
CA LYS A 75 -9.23 -12.11 12.07
C LYS A 75 -8.55 -12.18 13.44
N GLN A 76 -7.27 -12.56 13.49
CA GLN A 76 -6.44 -12.48 14.68
C GLN A 76 -5.49 -11.31 14.48
N VAL A 77 -5.57 -10.29 15.34
CA VAL A 77 -4.72 -9.10 15.22
C VAL A 77 -3.37 -9.35 15.90
N GLU A 78 -3.34 -10.31 16.81
CA GLU A 78 -2.19 -10.67 17.63
C GLU A 78 -1.04 -11.27 16.81
N ASP A 79 -1.35 -11.89 15.67
CA ASP A 79 -0.40 -12.55 14.78
C ASP A 79 -0.12 -11.79 13.47
N ASP A 80 -0.72 -10.61 13.26
CA ASP A 80 -0.54 -9.81 12.04
C ASP A 80 0.92 -9.39 11.81
N ARG A 81 1.77 -9.42 12.85
CA ARG A 81 3.22 -9.14 12.74
C ARG A 81 4.04 -10.40 12.48
N THR A 82 3.51 -11.28 11.63
CA THR A 82 4.20 -12.49 11.17
C THR A 82 5.14 -12.17 10.01
N THR A 83 6.40 -12.54 10.14
CA THR A 83 7.44 -12.32 9.12
C THR A 83 7.33 -13.35 7.98
N PRO A 84 8.08 -13.18 6.87
CA PRO A 84 8.05 -14.15 5.76
C PRO A 84 8.46 -15.58 6.13
N ASP A 85 9.23 -15.77 7.21
CA ASP A 85 9.64 -17.10 7.68
C ASP A 85 8.62 -17.76 8.64
N GLY A 86 7.52 -17.05 8.94
CA GLY A 86 6.45 -17.52 9.83
C GLY A 86 6.66 -17.16 11.30
N SER A 87 7.71 -16.43 11.66
CA SER A 87 7.93 -15.97 13.05
C SER A 87 7.08 -14.75 13.40
N LEU A 88 6.55 -14.72 14.63
CA LEU A 88 5.85 -13.57 15.18
C LEU A 88 6.82 -12.64 15.90
N VAL A 89 6.89 -11.36 15.50
CA VAL A 89 7.77 -10.37 16.12
C VAL A 89 7.01 -9.30 16.91
N LYS A 90 7.67 -8.76 17.95
CA LYS A 90 7.10 -7.75 18.85
C LYS A 90 7.40 -6.30 18.46
N SER A 91 8.38 -6.08 17.59
CA SER A 91 8.78 -4.75 17.14
C SER A 91 8.17 -4.47 15.77
N ASN A 92 7.56 -3.29 15.61
CA ASN A 92 7.04 -2.86 14.31
C ASN A 92 8.19 -2.62 13.31
N GLN A 93 9.35 -2.21 13.81
CA GLN A 93 10.55 -2.03 13.00
C GLN A 93 11.08 -3.36 12.49
N ASP A 94 11.20 -4.37 13.36
CA ASP A 94 11.66 -5.71 12.96
C ASP A 94 10.67 -6.35 11.98
N PHE A 95 9.37 -6.18 12.21
CA PHE A 95 8.31 -6.62 11.30
C PHE A 95 8.47 -5.99 9.92
N GLY A 96 8.52 -4.64 9.86
CA GLY A 96 8.67 -3.91 8.59
C GLY A 96 9.94 -4.30 7.83
N ASN A 97 11.07 -4.42 8.54
CA ASN A 97 12.35 -4.80 7.97
C ASN A 97 12.34 -6.23 7.40
N SER A 98 11.65 -7.16 8.06
CA SER A 98 11.57 -8.57 7.62
C SER A 98 10.91 -8.75 6.24
N TRP A 99 10.03 -7.83 5.84
CA TRP A 99 9.33 -7.83 4.55
C TRP A 99 10.04 -7.01 3.46
N SER A 100 11.24 -6.48 3.74
CA SER A 100 12.01 -5.73 2.74
C SER A 100 12.45 -6.63 1.57
N ILE A 101 12.38 -6.10 0.36
CA ILE A 101 12.84 -6.77 -0.86
C ILE A 101 13.94 -5.92 -1.49
N GLY A 102 15.08 -6.55 -1.76
CA GLY A 102 16.26 -5.88 -2.31
C GLY A 102 17.34 -5.59 -1.27
N PRO A 103 18.41 -4.87 -1.65
CA PRO A 103 19.51 -4.61 -0.74
C PRO A 103 19.10 -3.60 0.34
N ALA A 104 19.59 -3.84 1.57
CA ALA A 104 19.20 -3.09 2.75
C ALA A 104 19.56 -1.59 2.69
N ASP A 105 20.56 -1.22 1.89
CA ASP A 105 21.00 0.16 1.70
C ASP A 105 19.91 1.07 1.12
N ARG A 106 19.02 0.52 0.28
CA ARG A 106 17.89 1.25 -0.33
C ARG A 106 16.74 1.55 0.63
N CYS A 107 16.68 0.86 1.77
CA CYS A 107 15.62 1.00 2.77
C CYS A 107 16.11 1.72 4.04
N SER A 108 17.25 2.42 3.95
CA SER A 108 17.75 3.22 5.07
C SER A 108 16.77 4.35 5.38
N PRO A 109 16.20 4.42 6.60
CA PRO A 109 15.29 5.50 6.94
C PRO A 109 16.02 6.84 6.82
N PRO A 110 15.38 7.89 6.27
CA PRO A 110 15.98 9.21 6.27
C PRO A 110 16.25 9.65 7.70
N ALA A 111 17.41 10.23 7.95
CA ALA A 111 17.67 10.90 9.22
C ALA A 111 16.82 12.17 9.27
N CYS A 112 15.90 12.25 10.25
CA CYS A 112 15.20 13.49 10.56
C CYS A 112 15.99 14.25 11.62
N GLU A 113 16.26 15.53 11.38
CA GLU A 113 16.83 16.40 12.42
C GLU A 113 15.87 16.51 13.60
N GLU A 114 16.43 16.65 14.80
CA GLU A 114 15.68 16.67 16.05
C GLU A 114 14.60 17.77 16.06
N TYR A 115 14.89 18.93 15.46
CA TYR A 115 13.96 20.03 15.31
C TYR A 115 12.67 19.61 14.58
N TYR A 116 12.79 18.96 13.42
CA TYR A 116 11.65 18.49 12.64
C TYR A 116 10.87 17.40 13.38
N MET A 117 11.56 16.53 14.13
CA MET A 117 10.86 15.53 14.95
C MET A 117 10.00 16.17 16.04
N ARG A 118 10.50 17.20 16.72
CA ARG A 118 9.75 17.90 17.77
C ARG A 118 8.52 18.61 17.19
N GLU A 119 8.68 19.34 16.09
CA GLU A 119 7.58 20.03 15.42
C GLU A 119 6.49 19.05 14.93
N ALA A 120 6.92 17.91 14.37
CA ALA A 120 6.00 16.86 13.95
C ALA A 120 5.21 16.27 15.12
N ILE A 121 5.85 15.96 16.25
CA ILE A 121 5.18 15.42 17.44
C ILE A 121 4.14 16.42 17.96
N THR A 122 4.50 17.69 18.11
CA THR A 122 3.57 18.73 18.56
C THR A 122 2.35 18.85 17.64
N THR A 123 2.58 18.75 16.33
CA THR A 123 1.49 18.79 15.35
C THR A 123 0.59 17.55 15.43
N CYS A 124 1.17 16.36 15.59
CA CYS A 124 0.42 15.11 15.73
C CYS A 124 -0.44 15.08 17.00
N GLU A 125 0.07 15.59 18.12
CA GLU A 125 -0.67 15.68 19.38
C GLU A 125 -1.87 16.64 19.30
N TYR A 126 -1.81 17.66 18.44
CA TYR A 126 -2.95 18.56 18.22
C TYR A 126 -4.11 17.91 17.45
N LEU A 127 -3.84 16.84 16.71
CA LEU A 127 -4.84 16.12 15.90
C LEU A 127 -5.47 14.93 16.64
N LEU A 128 -5.05 14.68 17.88
CA LEU A 128 -5.61 13.67 18.80
C LEU A 128 -6.61 14.31 19.77
#